data_AF-A0A6A6ENB5-F1
#
_entry.id   AF-A0A6A6ENB5-F1
#
_cell.length_a   1.000
_cell.length_b   1.000
_cell.length_c   1.000
_cell.angle_alpha   90.00
_cell.angle_beta   90.00
_cell.angle_gamma   90.00
#
_symmetry.space_group_name_H-M   'P 1'
#
loop_
_entity.id
_entity.type
_entity.pdbx_description
1 polymer ?
#
loop_
_entity_poly.entity_id
_entity_poly.type
_entity_poly.pdbx_seq_one_letter_code
_entity_poly.pdbx_strand_id
1 'polypeptide(L)'
;MTQRKLIPFLSVTVVLFFFFLYHSATVRDTWRGLPQHVGLGEHISDDETPYENFDGSLPKGQQKEPDYVNWNPKPNFKPGTPMPPGHNYTSVLVIAKTKEEDISWMEKEIPDQEKAIYVADDPTAPLHPPKNKGHEVMIYLSWIIDNYDNLPDVAIFMHAHQYTWHNDDVLDNNAAQLVKRLSRQRVWREGFMNMRCSWYPGCPDWMHPGETEENTYKQEEVLLAKSWSELFPLDEVPSVLAQPCCAQFALSRERIQAKPHAQYIWYREWLFSTKLPDYLSGRIWEYVWQFVFTGNNIFCPKEHICFCDGFGVCFGGEKEYEAFVKVKNELHDREHDLHEWEEKKKAIEEAKEEGRFEEAQQLDVPEPGKDEEFKKEIERLRPIVNKLKDEARKRGNDPKNRAMEAGREWHEGDDY
;
A
#
# COMPACT_ATOMS: atom_id res chain seq x y z
N MET A 1 38.54 -39.45 -21.60
CA MET A 1 38.08 -38.77 -22.82
C MET A 1 39.28 -38.52 -23.73
N THR A 2 39.20 -38.91 -25.00
CA THR A 2 40.29 -38.77 -25.98
C THR A 2 40.68 -37.28 -26.13
N GLN A 3 42.00 -36.99 -26.20
CA GLN A 3 42.54 -35.63 -26.30
C GLN A 3 41.90 -34.76 -27.41
N ARG A 4 41.29 -35.37 -28.43
CA ARG A 4 40.52 -34.71 -29.48
C ARG A 4 39.21 -34.03 -29.03
N LYS A 5 38.67 -34.36 -27.85
CA LYS A 5 37.45 -33.73 -27.29
C LYS A 5 37.72 -32.65 -26.24
N LEU A 6 38.96 -32.54 -25.76
CA LEU A 6 39.35 -31.56 -24.74
C LEU A 6 39.51 -30.15 -25.34
N ILE A 7 40.07 -30.05 -26.55
CA ILE A 7 40.31 -28.79 -27.23
C ILE A 7 39.03 -27.96 -27.43
N PRO A 8 37.93 -28.49 -28.03
CA PRO A 8 36.71 -27.70 -28.21
C PRO A 8 36.04 -27.34 -26.88
N PHE A 9 36.15 -28.21 -25.86
CA PHE A 9 35.59 -27.93 -24.54
C PHE A 9 36.32 -26.76 -23.88
N LEU A 10 37.66 -26.76 -23.92
CA LEU A 10 38.50 -25.68 -23.40
C LEU A 10 38.25 -24.36 -24.14
N SER A 11 38.03 -24.40 -25.45
CA SER A 11 37.67 -23.22 -26.24
C SER A 11 36.34 -22.62 -25.78
N VAL A 12 35.32 -23.45 -25.52
CA VAL A 12 34.01 -22.98 -25.04
C VAL A 12 34.12 -22.40 -23.63
N THR A 13 34.87 -23.02 -22.71
CA THR A 13 35.05 -22.46 -21.36
C THR A 13 35.79 -21.13 -21.39
N VAL A 14 36.80 -20.98 -22.25
CA VAL A 14 37.54 -19.73 -22.42
C VAL A 14 36.63 -18.63 -22.99
N VAL A 15 35.81 -18.94 -23.99
CA VAL A 15 34.84 -17.98 -24.56
C VAL A 15 33.80 -17.57 -23.52
N LEU A 16 33.26 -18.52 -22.75
CA LEU A 16 32.30 -18.22 -21.67
C LEU A 16 32.94 -17.39 -20.55
N PHE A 17 34.19 -17.65 -20.22
CA PHE A 17 34.94 -16.86 -19.23
C PHE A 17 35.18 -15.42 -19.72
N PHE A 18 35.59 -15.24 -20.98
CA PHE A 18 35.73 -13.90 -21.56
C PHE A 18 34.38 -13.20 -21.75
N PHE A 19 33.30 -13.92 -22.05
CA PHE A 19 31.95 -13.36 -22.10
C PHE A 19 31.47 -12.93 -20.72
N PHE A 20 31.76 -13.71 -19.67
CA PHE A 20 31.45 -13.35 -18.29
C PHE A 20 32.31 -12.16 -17.81
N LEU A 21 33.60 -12.12 -18.14
CA LEU A 21 34.46 -10.97 -17.86
C LEU A 21 34.02 -9.72 -18.63
N TYR A 22 33.65 -9.87 -19.90
CA TYR A 22 33.10 -8.77 -20.69
C TYR A 22 31.77 -8.29 -20.12
N HIS A 23 30.86 -9.18 -19.73
CA HIS A 23 29.55 -8.82 -19.17
C HIS A 23 29.68 -8.20 -17.78
N SER A 24 30.58 -8.71 -16.92
CA SER A 24 30.85 -8.12 -15.61
C SER A 24 31.59 -6.78 -15.71
N ALA A 25 32.53 -6.64 -16.65
CA ALA A 25 33.20 -5.38 -16.93
C ALA A 25 32.24 -4.36 -17.54
N THR A 26 31.45 -4.73 -18.55
CA THR A 26 30.42 -3.83 -19.12
C THR A 26 29.37 -3.46 -18.09
N VAL A 27 28.86 -4.39 -17.27
CA VAL A 27 27.94 -4.04 -16.17
C VAL A 27 28.61 -3.03 -15.24
N ARG A 28 29.84 -3.31 -14.78
CA ARG A 28 30.60 -2.41 -13.89
C ARG A 28 30.92 -1.05 -14.53
N ASP A 29 31.15 -1.00 -15.84
CA ASP A 29 31.36 0.23 -16.61
C ASP A 29 30.04 0.94 -16.92
N THR A 30 28.91 0.22 -16.98
CA THR A 30 27.56 0.83 -17.07
C THR A 30 27.28 1.59 -15.76
N TRP A 31 27.72 1.05 -14.62
CA TRP A 31 27.63 1.74 -13.32
C TRP A 31 28.60 2.92 -13.19
N ARG A 32 29.75 2.91 -13.89
CA ARG A 32 30.74 4.02 -13.87
C ARG A 32 30.47 5.09 -14.93
N GLY A 33 29.76 4.75 -16.00
CA GLY A 33 29.38 5.63 -17.10
C GLY A 33 27.99 6.27 -16.94
N LEU A 34 27.24 5.89 -15.90
CA LEU A 34 26.14 6.72 -15.41
C LEU A 34 26.76 8.05 -14.95
N PRO A 35 26.31 9.21 -15.47
CA PRO A 35 26.69 10.49 -14.90
C PRO A 35 26.41 10.43 -13.39
N GLN A 36 27.39 10.73 -12.55
CA GLN A 36 27.20 11.00 -11.12
C GLN A 36 26.42 12.31 -10.92
N HIS A 37 25.28 12.43 -11.59
CA HIS A 37 24.27 13.46 -11.39
C HIS A 37 22.99 12.82 -10.84
N VAL A 38 23.17 11.80 -10.01
CA VAL A 38 22.17 11.36 -9.04
C VAL A 38 22.67 11.96 -7.73
N GLY A 39 21.94 12.95 -7.21
CA GLY A 39 22.34 13.78 -6.08
C GLY A 39 22.68 12.96 -4.83
N LEU A 40 23.96 12.66 -4.67
CA LEU A 40 24.60 12.56 -3.36
C LEU A 40 25.21 13.93 -3.14
N GLY A 41 24.54 14.77 -2.34
CA GLY A 41 24.90 16.17 -2.17
C GLY A 41 26.38 16.38 -1.83
N GLU A 42 27.08 17.09 -2.71
CA GLU A 42 28.05 18.15 -2.41
C GLU A 42 28.46 18.79 -3.74
N HIS A 43 28.26 20.09 -3.85
CA HIS A 43 28.62 20.86 -5.03
C HIS A 43 30.13 21.11 -4.98
N ILE A 44 30.93 20.29 -5.68
CA ILE A 44 32.33 20.63 -5.94
C ILE A 44 32.32 21.62 -7.10
N SER A 45 32.54 22.90 -6.78
CA SER A 45 32.91 23.93 -7.73
C SER A 45 34.33 23.63 -8.23
N ASP A 46 34.45 23.09 -9.44
CA ASP A 46 35.75 23.00 -10.11
C ASP A 46 35.96 24.24 -10.98
N ASP A 47 36.65 25.21 -10.37
CA ASP A 47 37.52 26.14 -11.08
C ASP A 47 38.63 25.35 -11.82
N GLU A 48 38.90 25.78 -13.05
CA GLU A 48 40.09 25.53 -13.86
C GLU A 48 40.43 24.09 -14.32
N THR A 49 40.35 23.86 -15.65
CA THR A 49 41.57 23.64 -16.46
C THR A 49 41.31 23.81 -17.97
N PRO A 50 42.33 24.18 -18.76
CA PRO A 50 42.19 24.70 -20.11
C PRO A 50 42.47 23.63 -21.18
N TYR A 51 41.58 23.48 -22.16
CA TYR A 51 41.92 22.86 -23.43
C TYR A 51 41.52 23.73 -24.62
N GLU A 52 42.52 23.95 -25.46
CA GLU A 52 42.59 24.85 -26.59
C GLU A 52 41.70 24.42 -27.78
N ASN A 53 41.16 25.46 -28.44
CA ASN A 53 40.99 25.62 -29.88
C ASN A 53 40.15 24.58 -30.65
N PHE A 54 38.85 24.86 -30.77
CA PHE A 54 38.11 24.61 -32.01
C PHE A 54 37.39 25.89 -32.45
N ASP A 55 37.85 26.46 -33.56
CA ASP A 55 37.29 27.65 -34.20
C ASP A 55 36.02 27.26 -34.97
N GLY A 56 34.89 27.70 -34.45
CA GLY A 56 33.55 27.53 -35.02
C GLY A 56 32.68 28.66 -34.50
N SER A 57 32.66 29.76 -35.24
CA SER A 57 31.91 30.98 -34.94
C SER A 57 30.39 30.74 -34.92
N LEU A 58 29.86 30.42 -33.74
CA LEU A 58 28.45 30.54 -33.40
C LEU A 58 28.29 31.65 -32.33
N PRO A 59 27.23 32.47 -32.36
CA PRO A 59 27.06 33.52 -31.37
C PRO A 59 26.90 32.87 -29.99
N LYS A 60 27.81 33.18 -29.05
CA LYS A 60 27.63 32.90 -27.62
C LYS A 60 26.46 33.74 -27.09
N GLY A 61 25.24 33.34 -27.42
CA GLY A 61 24.13 33.55 -26.50
C GLY A 61 24.48 32.73 -25.27
N GLN A 62 24.52 33.37 -24.09
CA GLN A 62 24.46 32.64 -22.83
C GLN A 62 23.16 31.82 -22.84
N GLN A 63 23.20 30.61 -23.38
CA GLN A 63 22.23 29.59 -23.03
C GLN A 63 22.55 29.26 -21.57
N LYS A 64 21.93 30.03 -20.67
CA LYS A 64 21.82 29.66 -19.28
C LYS A 64 21.14 28.29 -19.32
N GLU A 65 21.85 27.26 -18.87
CA GLU A 65 21.25 25.94 -18.74
C GLU A 65 19.91 26.11 -18.02
N PRO A 66 18.83 25.50 -18.52
CA PRO A 66 17.55 25.57 -17.84
C PRO A 66 17.75 25.13 -16.39
N ASP A 67 17.08 25.81 -15.48
CA ASP A 67 17.10 25.45 -14.07
C ASP A 67 16.45 24.07 -13.90
N TYR A 68 17.26 23.02 -14.00
CA TYR A 68 16.81 21.63 -13.92
C TYR A 68 16.26 21.29 -12.53
N VAL A 69 16.62 22.06 -11.50
CA VAL A 69 16.09 21.91 -10.13
C VAL A 69 14.58 22.19 -10.12
N ASN A 70 14.11 23.09 -10.97
CA ASN A 70 12.69 23.47 -11.09
C ASN A 70 11.99 22.87 -12.31
N TRP A 71 12.65 21.97 -13.07
CA TRP A 71 12.06 21.39 -14.28
C TRP A 71 11.00 20.33 -13.97
N ASN A 72 11.10 19.60 -12.85
CA ASN A 72 10.14 18.54 -12.53
C ASN A 72 8.77 19.13 -12.14
N PRO A 73 7.74 19.07 -13.02
CA PRO A 73 6.44 19.62 -12.69
C PRO A 73 5.77 18.70 -11.66
N LYS A 74 5.79 19.12 -10.39
CA LYS A 74 5.10 18.38 -9.32
C LYS A 74 3.59 18.56 -9.47
N PRO A 75 2.78 17.49 -9.38
CA PRO A 75 1.34 17.62 -9.24
C PRO A 75 1.01 18.52 -8.05
N ASN A 76 0.09 19.46 -8.25
CA ASN A 76 -0.37 20.33 -7.19
C ASN A 76 -1.53 19.66 -6.44
N PHE A 77 -1.20 18.93 -5.38
CA PHE A 77 -2.17 18.27 -4.54
C PHE A 77 -2.85 19.26 -3.59
N LYS A 78 -3.96 19.85 -4.06
CA LYS A 78 -4.79 20.74 -3.24
C LYS A 78 -5.88 19.96 -2.50
N PRO A 79 -6.41 20.53 -1.40
CA PRO A 79 -7.68 20.10 -0.85
C PRO A 79 -8.79 20.18 -1.91
N GLY A 80 -9.79 19.31 -1.77
CA GLY A 80 -10.93 19.27 -2.68
C GLY A 80 -11.71 20.58 -2.69
N THR A 81 -12.30 20.91 -3.85
CA THR A 81 -13.10 22.13 -3.98
C THR A 81 -14.35 22.10 -3.10
N PRO A 82 -14.81 23.24 -2.55
CA PRO A 82 -16.02 23.26 -1.74
C PRO A 82 -17.25 22.81 -2.54
N MET A 83 -18.00 21.85 -2.00
CA MET A 83 -19.27 21.40 -2.56
C MET A 83 -20.45 22.03 -1.82
N PRO A 84 -21.63 22.17 -2.45
CA PRO A 84 -22.81 22.67 -1.78
C PRO A 84 -23.22 21.79 -0.58
N PRO A 85 -23.81 22.37 0.48
CA PRO A 85 -24.36 21.60 1.60
C PRO A 85 -25.37 20.55 1.11
N GLY A 86 -25.23 19.31 1.59
CA GLY A 86 -26.11 18.21 1.22
C GLY A 86 -25.85 17.62 -0.18
N HIS A 87 -24.73 17.95 -0.83
CA HIS A 87 -24.32 17.31 -2.08
C HIS A 87 -24.28 15.79 -1.92
N ASN A 88 -24.93 15.08 -2.84
CA ASN A 88 -24.91 13.62 -2.86
C ASN A 88 -23.71 13.15 -3.70
N TYR A 89 -22.62 12.77 -3.03
CA TYR A 89 -21.40 12.32 -3.67
C TYR A 89 -21.62 11.01 -4.42
N THR A 90 -21.45 11.06 -5.74
CA THR A 90 -21.42 9.84 -6.56
C THR A 90 -20.19 9.01 -6.20
N SER A 91 -20.33 7.68 -6.13
CA SER A 91 -19.19 6.82 -5.85
C SER A 91 -19.25 5.48 -6.56
N VAL A 92 -18.08 4.99 -6.97
CA VAL A 92 -17.90 3.66 -7.57
C VAL A 92 -16.93 2.85 -6.72
N LEU A 93 -17.31 1.61 -6.42
CA LEU A 93 -16.47 0.62 -5.75
C LEU A 93 -15.79 -0.27 -6.80
N VAL A 94 -14.48 -0.08 -6.96
CA VAL A 94 -13.61 -0.85 -7.84
C VAL A 94 -13.06 -2.04 -7.06
N ILE A 95 -13.43 -3.25 -7.47
CA ILE A 95 -13.02 -4.48 -6.81
C ILE A 95 -12.06 -5.25 -7.71
N ALA A 96 -10.90 -5.58 -7.15
CA ALA A 96 -10.01 -6.59 -7.71
C ALA A 96 -10.34 -7.95 -7.09
N LYS A 97 -10.62 -8.95 -7.93
CA LYS A 97 -10.85 -10.34 -7.51
C LYS A 97 -10.23 -11.34 -8.48
N THR A 98 -10.08 -12.56 -8.00
CA THR A 98 -9.89 -13.79 -8.76
C THR A 98 -11.25 -14.46 -8.98
N LYS A 99 -11.29 -15.48 -9.84
CA LYS A 99 -12.52 -16.20 -10.16
C LYS A 99 -13.15 -16.86 -8.94
N GLU A 100 -12.33 -17.39 -8.05
CA GLU A 100 -12.76 -18.19 -6.89
C GLU A 100 -13.28 -17.35 -5.71
N GLU A 101 -12.89 -16.08 -5.61
CA GLU A 101 -13.34 -15.20 -4.53
C GLU A 101 -14.84 -14.93 -4.59
N ASP A 102 -15.52 -15.11 -3.45
CA ASP A 102 -16.94 -14.84 -3.29
C ASP A 102 -17.22 -13.36 -3.04
N ILE A 103 -18.16 -12.83 -3.82
CA ILE A 103 -18.63 -11.44 -3.78
C ILE A 103 -20.13 -11.34 -3.53
N SER A 104 -20.80 -12.45 -3.22
CA SER A 104 -22.24 -12.51 -2.96
C SER A 104 -22.68 -11.57 -1.83
N TRP A 105 -21.77 -11.31 -0.89
CA TRP A 105 -21.98 -10.38 0.22
C TRP A 105 -22.28 -8.95 -0.25
N MET A 106 -21.74 -8.50 -1.38
CA MET A 106 -21.94 -7.13 -1.85
C MET A 106 -23.40 -6.87 -2.23
N GLU A 107 -24.06 -7.85 -2.85
CA GLU A 107 -25.49 -7.73 -3.20
C GLU A 107 -26.39 -7.73 -1.96
N LYS A 108 -25.97 -8.41 -0.89
CA LYS A 108 -26.70 -8.44 0.38
C LYS A 108 -26.47 -7.16 1.20
N GLU A 109 -25.22 -6.74 1.31
CA GLU A 109 -24.82 -5.71 2.25
C GLU A 109 -24.81 -4.32 1.65
N ILE A 110 -24.39 -4.16 0.39
CA ILE A 110 -24.23 -2.87 -0.30
C ILE A 110 -24.90 -2.89 -1.69
N PRO A 111 -26.21 -3.20 -1.77
CA PRO A 111 -26.91 -3.34 -3.05
C PRO A 111 -26.87 -2.04 -3.88
N ASP A 112 -27.02 -0.89 -3.22
CA ASP A 112 -27.12 0.43 -3.87
C ASP A 112 -25.76 1.03 -4.27
N GLN A 113 -24.64 0.43 -3.83
CA GLN A 113 -23.31 0.90 -4.20
C GLN A 113 -23.01 0.48 -5.63
N GLU A 114 -22.67 1.45 -6.50
CA GLU A 114 -22.18 1.18 -7.85
C GLU A 114 -20.82 0.47 -7.80
N LYS A 115 -20.61 -0.52 -8.67
CA LYS A 115 -19.47 -1.46 -8.59
C LYS A 115 -18.82 -1.65 -9.95
N ALA A 116 -17.49 -1.67 -9.98
CA ALA A 116 -16.67 -2.10 -11.11
C ALA A 116 -15.85 -3.32 -10.66
N ILE A 117 -16.32 -4.52 -10.99
CA ILE A 117 -15.75 -5.78 -10.50
C ILE A 117 -14.87 -6.40 -11.58
N TYR A 118 -13.56 -6.33 -11.40
CA TYR A 118 -12.58 -6.92 -12.32
C TYR A 118 -12.15 -8.30 -11.86
N VAL A 119 -12.13 -9.26 -12.79
CA VAL A 119 -11.62 -10.62 -12.54
C VAL A 119 -10.24 -10.78 -13.17
N ALA A 120 -9.21 -10.85 -12.33
CA ALA A 120 -7.81 -10.82 -12.75
C ALA A 120 -7.39 -12.03 -13.59
N ASP A 121 -7.94 -13.21 -13.29
CA ASP A 121 -7.54 -14.51 -13.83
C ASP A 121 -8.58 -15.12 -14.80
N ASP A 122 -9.60 -14.37 -15.21
CA ASP A 122 -10.59 -14.80 -16.20
C ASP A 122 -10.65 -13.82 -17.40
N PRO A 123 -10.03 -14.15 -18.55
CA PRO A 123 -10.02 -13.28 -19.73
C PRO A 123 -11.38 -13.16 -20.43
N THR A 124 -12.39 -13.94 -19.99
CA THR A 124 -13.75 -13.86 -20.51
C THR A 124 -14.66 -12.99 -19.64
N ALA A 125 -14.17 -12.51 -18.49
CA ALA A 125 -14.94 -11.64 -17.62
C ALA A 125 -15.24 -10.30 -18.31
N PRO A 126 -16.43 -9.70 -18.08
CA PRO A 126 -16.80 -8.41 -18.66
C PRO A 126 -15.79 -7.30 -18.37
N LEU A 127 -15.22 -7.31 -17.16
CA LEU A 127 -14.11 -6.46 -16.75
C LEU A 127 -12.92 -7.36 -16.41
N HIS A 128 -11.88 -7.28 -17.24
CA HIS A 128 -10.64 -8.02 -17.09
C HIS A 128 -9.46 -7.06 -17.35
N PRO A 129 -8.41 -7.05 -16.52
CA PRO A 129 -7.23 -6.24 -16.80
C PRO A 129 -6.55 -6.69 -18.10
N PRO A 130 -5.81 -5.81 -18.79
CA PRO A 130 -5.09 -6.18 -20.01
C PRO A 130 -4.02 -7.27 -19.82
N LYS A 131 -3.60 -7.52 -18.57
CA LYS A 131 -2.70 -8.61 -18.17
C LYS A 131 -2.85 -8.90 -16.67
N ASN A 132 -2.83 -10.16 -16.27
CA ASN A 132 -2.75 -10.54 -14.86
C ASN A 132 -1.29 -10.36 -14.35
N LYS A 133 -0.93 -9.15 -13.91
CA LYS A 133 0.39 -8.80 -13.37
C LYS A 133 0.31 -7.58 -12.45
N GLY A 134 1.03 -7.62 -11.33
CA GLY A 134 0.97 -6.62 -10.27
C GLY A 134 -0.27 -6.73 -9.40
N HIS A 135 -0.90 -7.90 -9.29
CA HIS A 135 -2.16 -8.11 -8.56
C HIS A 135 -3.22 -7.01 -8.87
N GLU A 136 -3.77 -6.35 -7.84
CA GLU A 136 -4.81 -5.31 -7.94
C GLU A 136 -4.35 -4.05 -8.69
N VAL A 137 -3.05 -3.81 -8.80
CA VAL A 137 -2.49 -2.57 -9.35
C VAL A 137 -2.86 -2.40 -10.82
N MET A 138 -2.76 -3.48 -11.61
CA MET A 138 -3.14 -3.41 -13.04
C MET A 138 -4.62 -3.09 -13.20
N ILE A 139 -5.47 -3.63 -12.33
CA ILE A 139 -6.91 -3.37 -12.31
C ILE A 139 -7.16 -1.90 -11.96
N TYR A 140 -6.57 -1.40 -10.87
CA TYR A 140 -6.78 -0.02 -10.41
C TYR A 140 -6.30 0.99 -11.45
N LEU A 141 -5.11 0.80 -12.01
CA LEU A 141 -4.59 1.67 -13.07
C LEU A 141 -5.44 1.59 -14.33
N SER A 142 -5.90 0.41 -14.73
CA SER A 142 -6.75 0.27 -15.92
C SER A 142 -8.09 0.96 -15.72
N TRP A 143 -8.74 0.79 -14.57
CA TRP A 143 -10.00 1.49 -14.28
C TRP A 143 -9.81 3.01 -14.30
N ILE A 144 -8.73 3.54 -13.69
CA ILE A 144 -8.44 4.98 -13.73
C ILE A 144 -8.23 5.46 -15.17
N ILE A 145 -7.45 4.73 -15.98
CA ILE A 145 -7.16 5.09 -17.37
C ILE A 145 -8.44 5.09 -18.22
N ASP A 146 -9.29 4.09 -18.06
CA ASP A 146 -10.49 3.90 -18.88
C ASP A 146 -11.61 4.89 -18.52
N ASN A 147 -11.62 5.38 -17.28
CA ASN A 147 -12.66 6.27 -16.75
C ASN A 147 -12.20 7.70 -16.50
N TYR A 148 -10.96 8.07 -16.87
CA TYR A 148 -10.32 9.33 -16.48
C TYR A 148 -11.15 10.60 -16.76
N ASP A 149 -11.86 10.62 -17.89
CA ASP A 149 -12.72 11.74 -18.30
C ASP A 149 -14.15 11.67 -17.71
N ASN A 150 -14.55 10.53 -17.16
CA ASN A 150 -15.91 10.24 -16.66
C ASN A 150 -15.91 9.72 -15.20
N LEU A 151 -14.97 10.19 -14.38
CA LEU A 151 -14.81 9.73 -12.99
C LEU A 151 -16.03 10.10 -12.11
N PRO A 152 -16.41 9.24 -11.13
CA PRO A 152 -17.34 9.62 -10.06
C PRO A 152 -16.71 10.66 -9.13
N ASP A 153 -17.48 11.24 -8.21
CA ASP A 153 -16.90 12.16 -7.22
C ASP A 153 -15.86 11.45 -6.34
N VAL A 154 -16.16 10.19 -5.97
CA VAL A 154 -15.29 9.32 -5.17
C VAL A 154 -15.14 7.94 -5.82
N ALA A 155 -13.90 7.50 -6.03
CA ALA A 155 -13.58 6.13 -6.42
C ALA A 155 -13.01 5.38 -5.22
N ILE A 156 -13.51 4.18 -4.92
CA ILE A 156 -13.09 3.34 -3.79
C ILE A 156 -12.46 2.07 -4.35
N PHE A 157 -11.21 1.78 -3.99
CA PHE A 157 -10.45 0.63 -4.49
C PHE A 157 -10.25 -0.37 -3.35
N MET A 158 -10.74 -1.61 -3.51
CA MET A 158 -10.72 -2.63 -2.46
C MET A 158 -10.54 -4.05 -3.01
N HIS A 159 -10.09 -4.95 -2.11
CA HIS A 159 -10.10 -6.39 -2.33
C HIS A 159 -11.52 -6.96 -2.17
N ALA A 160 -11.75 -8.18 -2.65
CA ALA A 160 -13.08 -8.80 -2.67
C ALA A 160 -13.56 -9.35 -1.32
N HIS A 161 -12.64 -9.66 -0.40
CA HIS A 161 -12.94 -10.37 0.85
C HIS A 161 -13.81 -9.54 1.81
N GLN A 162 -14.94 -10.10 2.25
CA GLN A 162 -15.78 -9.43 3.25
C GLN A 162 -15.11 -9.35 4.62
N TYR A 163 -14.65 -10.49 5.15
CA TYR A 163 -14.06 -10.59 6.48
C TYR A 163 -12.60 -11.00 6.38
N THR A 164 -11.70 -10.13 6.84
CA THR A 164 -10.25 -10.32 6.67
C THR A 164 -9.46 -9.40 7.59
N TRP A 165 -8.25 -9.82 7.94
CA TRP A 165 -7.34 -9.13 8.86
C TRP A 165 -6.92 -7.72 8.39
N HIS A 166 -6.94 -7.48 7.08
CA HIS A 166 -6.55 -6.20 6.50
C HIS A 166 -7.69 -5.15 6.52
N ASN A 167 -8.87 -5.51 7.02
CA ASN A 167 -9.92 -4.57 7.38
C ASN A 167 -9.83 -4.29 8.88
N ASP A 168 -9.97 -3.03 9.31
CA ASP A 168 -9.80 -2.69 10.73
C ASP A 168 -10.82 -3.38 11.64
N ASP A 169 -10.35 -3.89 12.77
CA ASP A 169 -11.16 -4.59 13.77
C ASP A 169 -12.17 -3.68 14.49
N VAL A 170 -11.87 -2.38 14.56
CA VAL A 170 -12.80 -1.32 14.98
C VAL A 170 -14.08 -1.31 14.11
N LEU A 171 -13.96 -1.78 12.87
CA LEU A 171 -15.06 -1.96 11.91
C LEU A 171 -15.39 -3.45 11.69
N ASP A 172 -15.14 -4.28 12.71
CA ASP A 172 -15.48 -5.70 12.76
C ASP A 172 -14.80 -6.53 11.66
N ASN A 173 -13.62 -6.09 11.18
CA ASN A 173 -12.90 -6.70 10.06
C ASN A 173 -13.77 -6.82 8.79
N ASN A 174 -14.82 -6.01 8.65
CA ASN A 174 -15.88 -6.19 7.66
C ASN A 174 -15.83 -5.12 6.56
N ALA A 175 -15.56 -5.53 5.32
CA ALA A 175 -15.51 -4.66 4.15
C ALA A 175 -16.82 -3.88 3.92
N ALA A 176 -17.97 -4.46 4.26
CA ALA A 176 -19.24 -3.75 4.15
C ALA A 176 -19.29 -2.53 5.09
N GLN A 177 -18.69 -2.61 6.28
CA GLN A 177 -18.62 -1.47 7.19
C GLN A 177 -17.69 -0.38 6.67
N LEU A 178 -16.54 -0.76 6.10
CA LEU A 178 -15.64 0.17 5.43
C LEU A 178 -16.38 0.97 4.35
N VAL A 179 -17.08 0.29 3.44
CA VAL A 179 -17.81 0.95 2.34
C VAL A 179 -18.97 1.80 2.84
N LYS A 180 -19.79 1.29 3.79
CA LYS A 180 -20.97 2.01 4.29
C LYS A 180 -20.62 3.25 5.09
N ARG A 181 -19.52 3.20 5.86
CA ARG A 181 -19.18 4.27 6.82
C ARG A 181 -18.17 5.28 6.28
N LEU A 182 -17.47 4.96 5.18
CA LEU A 182 -16.51 5.88 4.57
C LEU A 182 -17.15 7.25 4.28
N SER A 183 -16.61 8.32 4.86
CA SER A 183 -17.02 9.70 4.60
C SER A 183 -16.55 10.11 3.20
N ARG A 184 -17.50 10.20 2.25
CA ARG A 184 -17.20 10.65 0.88
C ARG A 184 -16.68 12.09 0.88
N GLN A 185 -17.20 12.90 1.80
CA GLN A 185 -16.79 14.28 2.02
C GLN A 185 -15.34 14.38 2.48
N ARG A 186 -14.90 13.53 3.42
CA ARG A 186 -13.48 13.46 3.80
C ARG A 186 -12.62 13.06 2.60
N VAL A 187 -13.01 12.02 1.86
CA VAL A 187 -12.26 11.60 0.68
C VAL A 187 -12.15 12.75 -0.33
N TRP A 188 -13.25 13.48 -0.55
CA TRP A 188 -13.25 14.66 -1.41
C TRP A 188 -12.30 15.74 -0.92
N ARG A 189 -12.43 16.13 0.36
CA ARG A 189 -11.66 17.21 0.99
C ARG A 189 -10.16 16.92 1.02
N GLU A 190 -9.76 15.71 1.41
CA GLU A 190 -8.35 15.32 1.49
C GLU A 190 -7.78 14.84 0.15
N GLY A 191 -8.66 14.41 -0.76
CA GLY A 191 -8.34 13.84 -2.06
C GLY A 191 -7.90 12.38 -2.05
N PHE A 192 -7.23 11.94 -0.97
CA PHE A 192 -6.78 10.57 -0.77
C PHE A 192 -7.12 10.11 0.65
N MET A 193 -7.64 8.90 0.78
CA MET A 193 -7.85 8.26 2.06
C MET A 193 -7.50 6.78 1.96
N ASN A 194 -6.57 6.33 2.80
CA ASN A 194 -6.35 4.90 2.98
C ASN A 194 -7.58 4.31 3.70
N MET A 195 -8.09 3.18 3.23
CA MET A 195 -9.25 2.52 3.84
C MET A 195 -8.91 1.88 5.18
N ARG A 196 -7.62 1.71 5.47
CA ARG A 196 -7.09 1.22 6.72
C ARG A 196 -6.58 2.38 7.58
N CYS A 197 -7.01 2.41 8.83
CA CYS A 197 -6.61 3.40 9.81
C CYS A 197 -5.55 2.88 10.77
N SER A 198 -5.52 1.57 11.08
CA SER A 198 -4.51 1.03 11.97
C SER A 198 -3.09 1.19 11.42
N TRP A 199 -2.12 1.52 12.26
CA TRP A 199 -0.75 1.83 11.82
C TRP A 199 0.05 0.60 11.43
N TYR A 200 -0.04 -0.48 12.19
CA TYR A 200 0.72 -1.70 11.90
C TYR A 200 -0.09 -2.64 11.00
N PRO A 201 0.43 -3.17 9.88
CA PRO A 201 1.74 -2.84 9.31
C PRO A 201 1.68 -1.55 8.48
N GLY A 202 2.82 -0.85 8.36
CA GLY A 202 2.99 0.24 7.41
C GLY A 202 3.34 1.63 7.97
N CYS A 203 3.05 1.92 9.25
CA CYS A 203 3.33 3.20 9.89
C CYS A 203 4.01 3.04 11.26
N PRO A 204 4.75 4.07 11.74
CA PRO A 204 5.10 5.31 11.04
C PRO A 204 6.35 5.20 10.15
N ASP A 205 7.07 4.09 10.26
CA ASP A 205 8.38 3.85 9.67
C ASP A 205 8.42 2.40 9.19
N TRP A 206 8.27 2.16 7.88
CA TRP A 206 8.01 0.82 7.37
C TRP A 206 8.99 0.38 6.30
N MET A 207 9.05 1.03 5.14
CA MET A 207 9.96 0.62 4.06
C MET A 207 11.11 1.60 3.92
N HIS A 208 12.32 1.07 3.79
CA HIS A 208 13.54 1.84 3.59
C HIS A 208 14.14 1.51 2.22
N PRO A 209 13.89 2.32 1.17
CA PRO A 209 14.40 2.04 -0.17
C PRO A 209 15.93 1.86 -0.26
N GLY A 210 16.69 2.38 0.70
CA GLY A 210 18.14 2.20 0.80
C GLY A 210 18.59 0.89 1.46
N GLU A 211 17.67 0.06 1.95
CA GLU A 211 17.98 -1.23 2.56
C GLU A 211 18.56 -2.20 1.52
N THR A 212 19.56 -2.98 1.94
CA THR A 212 20.25 -3.98 1.11
C THR A 212 20.15 -5.39 1.67
N GLU A 213 19.78 -5.53 2.95
CA GLU A 213 19.57 -6.83 3.59
C GLU A 213 18.17 -7.37 3.26
N GLU A 214 18.12 -8.60 2.78
CA GLU A 214 16.84 -9.25 2.47
C GLU A 214 16.07 -9.55 3.75
N ASN A 215 14.82 -9.09 3.80
CA ASN A 215 13.88 -9.39 4.87
C ASN A 215 12.75 -10.28 4.33
N THR A 216 12.54 -11.45 4.92
CA THR A 216 11.49 -12.40 4.50
C THR A 216 10.08 -11.82 4.62
N TYR A 217 9.86 -10.84 5.50
CA TYR A 217 8.57 -10.18 5.69
C TYR A 217 8.39 -8.93 4.81
N LYS A 218 9.47 -8.43 4.21
CA LYS A 218 9.50 -7.21 3.38
C LYS A 218 10.39 -7.41 2.15
N GLN A 219 10.10 -8.46 1.38
CA GLN A 219 10.96 -8.89 0.27
C GLN A 219 11.14 -7.81 -0.81
N GLU A 220 10.16 -6.93 -0.95
CA GLU A 220 10.18 -5.80 -1.87
C GLU A 220 11.09 -4.63 -1.43
N GLU A 221 11.52 -4.57 -0.16
CA GLU A 221 12.24 -3.41 0.40
C GLU A 221 13.54 -3.12 -0.35
N VAL A 222 14.37 -4.16 -0.57
CA VAL A 222 15.63 -4.07 -1.32
C VAL A 222 15.46 -3.75 -2.81
N LEU A 223 14.22 -3.81 -3.31
CA LEU A 223 13.87 -3.53 -4.71
C LEU A 223 13.30 -2.12 -4.89
N LEU A 224 12.99 -1.41 -3.80
CA LEU A 224 12.30 -0.13 -3.85
C LEU A 224 13.14 0.98 -4.48
N ALA A 225 14.42 1.15 -4.15
CA ALA A 225 15.23 2.24 -4.74
C ALA A 225 15.28 2.15 -6.27
N LYS A 226 15.47 0.95 -6.82
CA LYS A 226 15.46 0.72 -8.25
C LYS A 226 14.08 0.99 -8.85
N SER A 227 13.03 0.39 -8.27
CA SER A 227 11.66 0.53 -8.77
C SER A 227 11.19 1.99 -8.70
N TRP A 228 11.59 2.72 -7.66
CA TRP A 228 11.35 4.15 -7.50
C TRP A 228 11.99 4.95 -8.63
N SER A 229 13.25 4.67 -8.94
CA SER A 229 14.00 5.37 -10.00
C SER A 229 13.39 5.12 -11.39
N GLU A 230 12.73 3.98 -11.58
CA GLU A 230 11.98 3.67 -12.81
C GLU A 230 10.59 4.33 -12.82
N LEU A 231 9.86 4.33 -11.70
CA LEU A 231 8.51 4.88 -11.60
C LEU A 231 8.49 6.42 -11.55
N PHE A 232 9.44 7.00 -10.84
CA PHE A 232 9.54 8.43 -10.53
C PHE A 232 10.96 8.93 -10.82
N PRO A 233 11.41 8.91 -12.10
CA PRO A 233 12.80 9.19 -12.48
C PRO A 233 13.27 10.62 -12.17
N LEU A 234 12.35 11.53 -11.84
CA LEU A 234 12.64 12.93 -11.52
C LEU A 234 12.48 13.23 -10.01
N ASP A 235 12.19 12.23 -9.20
CA ASP A 235 11.97 12.34 -7.76
C ASP A 235 13.11 11.64 -7.02
N GLU A 236 13.64 12.29 -5.99
CA GLU A 236 14.67 11.68 -5.13
C GLU A 236 14.12 10.41 -4.48
N VAL A 237 14.97 9.38 -4.38
CA VAL A 237 14.63 8.15 -3.67
C VAL A 237 14.48 8.50 -2.19
N PRO A 238 13.32 8.25 -1.57
CA PRO A 238 13.09 8.61 -0.19
C PRO A 238 13.83 7.66 0.75
N SER A 239 14.19 8.16 1.94
CA SER A 239 14.77 7.33 2.99
C SER A 239 13.74 6.37 3.62
N VAL A 240 12.48 6.79 3.68
CA VAL A 240 11.37 6.05 4.30
C VAL A 240 10.11 6.21 3.45
N LEU A 241 9.41 5.10 3.24
CA LEU A 241 8.02 5.06 2.78
C LEU A 241 7.14 4.44 3.87
N ALA A 242 6.07 5.14 4.22
CA ALA A 242 5.16 4.69 5.26
C ALA A 242 3.72 5.14 4.98
N GLN A 243 2.80 4.20 5.10
CA GLN A 243 1.35 4.40 5.15
C GLN A 243 0.74 3.09 5.67
N PRO A 244 -0.49 3.09 6.22
CA PRO A 244 -1.18 1.83 6.50
C PRO A 244 -1.19 0.90 5.28
N CYS A 245 -0.98 -0.39 5.49
CA CYS A 245 -0.81 -1.37 4.42
C CYS A 245 -2.00 -1.53 3.45
N CYS A 246 -1.80 -2.49 2.55
CA CYS A 246 -2.83 -3.34 1.97
C CYS A 246 -3.56 -2.79 0.75
N ALA A 247 -3.09 -1.69 0.17
CA ALA A 247 -3.54 -1.17 -1.13
C ALA A 247 -5.07 -1.03 -1.26
N GLN A 248 -5.77 -0.70 -0.17
CA GLN A 248 -7.17 -0.30 -0.19
C GLN A 248 -7.26 1.20 0.10
N PHE A 249 -7.80 1.98 -0.81
CA PHE A 249 -7.86 3.43 -0.67
C PHE A 249 -9.05 4.01 -1.45
N ALA A 250 -9.44 5.23 -1.09
CA ALA A 250 -10.43 6.01 -1.80
C ALA A 250 -9.82 7.32 -2.31
N LEU A 251 -10.24 7.72 -3.50
CA LEU A 251 -9.76 8.91 -4.20
C LEU A 251 -10.90 9.81 -4.59
N SER A 252 -10.68 11.13 -4.51
CA SER A 252 -11.56 12.08 -5.17
C SER A 252 -11.26 12.18 -6.66
N ARG A 253 -12.27 12.58 -7.45
CA ARG A 253 -12.08 12.93 -8.88
C ARG A 253 -10.92 13.89 -9.08
N GLU A 254 -10.92 14.98 -8.32
CA GLU A 254 -9.91 16.03 -8.43
C GLU A 254 -8.52 15.50 -8.09
N ARG A 255 -8.41 14.55 -7.17
CA ARG A 255 -7.12 13.96 -6.84
C ARG A 255 -6.58 13.08 -7.97
N ILE A 256 -7.43 12.30 -8.62
CA ILE A 256 -7.03 11.53 -9.82
C ILE A 256 -6.62 12.49 -10.94
N GLN A 257 -7.40 13.54 -11.18
CA GLN A 257 -7.14 14.50 -12.26
C GLN A 257 -5.98 15.46 -11.97
N ALA A 258 -5.49 15.54 -10.73
CA ALA A 258 -4.28 16.27 -10.39
C ALA A 258 -3.03 15.73 -11.11
N LYS A 259 -3.07 14.47 -11.58
CA LYS A 259 -2.07 13.88 -12.47
C LYS A 259 -2.62 13.73 -13.89
N PRO A 260 -1.86 14.07 -14.93
CA PRO A 260 -2.28 13.83 -16.31
C PRO A 260 -2.53 12.36 -16.60
N HIS A 261 -3.51 12.06 -17.46
CA HIS A 261 -3.83 10.71 -17.94
C HIS A 261 -2.59 9.90 -18.37
N ALA A 262 -1.67 10.54 -19.10
CA ALA A 262 -0.43 9.93 -19.58
C ALA A 262 0.47 9.39 -18.45
N GLN A 263 0.39 9.96 -17.24
CA GLN A 263 1.16 9.49 -16.10
C GLN A 263 0.62 8.15 -15.55
N TYR A 264 -0.70 7.92 -15.61
CA TYR A 264 -1.28 6.62 -15.27
C TYR A 264 -0.92 5.55 -16.32
N ILE A 265 -0.86 5.93 -17.59
CA ILE A 265 -0.36 5.05 -18.66
C ILE A 265 1.11 4.67 -18.37
N TRP A 266 1.97 5.63 -18.04
CA TRP A 266 3.37 5.37 -17.66
C TRP A 266 3.48 4.34 -16.52
N TYR A 267 2.69 4.51 -15.46
CA TYR A 267 2.63 3.57 -14.34
C TYR A 267 2.21 2.16 -14.78
N ARG A 268 1.22 2.05 -15.67
CA ARG A 268 0.77 0.75 -16.19
C ARG A 268 1.81 0.11 -17.12
N GLU A 269 2.51 0.91 -17.92
CA GLU A 269 3.61 0.44 -18.78
C GLU A 269 4.80 -0.07 -17.97
N TRP A 270 5.08 0.50 -16.81
CA TRP A 270 6.07 -0.07 -15.89
C TRP A 270 5.68 -1.49 -15.47
N LEU A 271 4.40 -1.75 -15.13
CA LEU A 271 3.94 -3.10 -14.84
C LEU A 271 4.06 -4.04 -16.05
N PHE A 272 3.81 -3.60 -17.28
CA PHE A 272 3.97 -4.47 -18.44
C PHE A 272 5.43 -4.86 -18.67
N SER A 273 6.34 -3.91 -18.49
CA SER A 273 7.75 -4.01 -18.86
C SER A 273 8.66 -4.57 -17.77
N THR A 274 8.28 -4.41 -16.50
CA THR A 274 9.12 -4.85 -15.38
C THR A 274 9.33 -6.37 -15.38
N LYS A 275 10.57 -6.77 -15.10
CA LYS A 275 10.98 -8.18 -14.94
C LYS A 275 10.66 -8.72 -13.55
N LEU A 276 10.19 -7.86 -12.63
CA LEU A 276 9.78 -8.31 -11.30
C LEU A 276 8.64 -9.32 -11.41
N PRO A 277 8.64 -10.38 -10.59
CA PRO A 277 7.50 -11.27 -10.45
C PRO A 277 6.21 -10.51 -10.10
N ASP A 278 5.06 -11.10 -10.45
CA ASP A 278 3.73 -10.56 -10.18
C ASP A 278 3.59 -10.04 -8.73
N TYR A 279 3.77 -10.93 -7.77
CA TYR A 279 3.74 -10.65 -6.33
C TYR A 279 4.62 -9.46 -5.92
N LEU A 280 5.90 -9.45 -6.31
CA LEU A 280 6.83 -8.37 -5.92
C LEU A 280 6.48 -7.04 -6.59
N SER A 281 6.05 -7.05 -7.86
CA SER A 281 5.60 -5.83 -8.51
C SER A 281 4.35 -5.24 -7.85
N GLY A 282 3.41 -6.08 -7.39
CA GLY A 282 2.26 -5.62 -6.59
C GLY A 282 2.69 -5.04 -5.23
N ARG A 283 3.59 -5.73 -4.53
CA ARG A 283 4.14 -5.28 -3.23
C ARG A 283 4.87 -3.94 -3.29
N ILE A 284 5.61 -3.66 -4.38
CA ILE A 284 6.20 -2.32 -4.60
C ILE A 284 5.10 -1.26 -4.62
N TRP A 285 4.01 -1.53 -5.34
CA TRP A 285 2.92 -0.58 -5.48
C TRP A 285 2.14 -0.34 -4.18
N GLU A 286 2.02 -1.37 -3.33
CA GLU A 286 1.41 -1.27 -2.00
C GLU A 286 1.98 -0.07 -1.20
N TYR A 287 3.27 0.24 -1.35
CA TYR A 287 3.96 1.29 -0.59
C TYR A 287 4.29 2.56 -1.37
N VAL A 288 3.77 2.74 -2.60
CA VAL A 288 3.94 4.00 -3.36
C VAL A 288 2.62 4.72 -3.62
N TRP A 289 1.46 4.12 -3.34
CA TRP A 289 0.16 4.76 -3.59
C TRP A 289 0.00 6.09 -2.87
N GLN A 290 0.44 6.20 -1.61
CA GLN A 290 0.43 7.45 -0.86
C GLN A 290 1.27 8.52 -1.54
N PHE A 291 2.44 8.16 -2.10
CA PHE A 291 3.27 9.13 -2.82
C PHE A 291 2.59 9.54 -4.12
N VAL A 292 2.03 8.59 -4.88
CA VAL A 292 1.29 8.84 -6.11
C VAL A 292 0.14 9.80 -5.87
N PHE A 293 -0.60 9.67 -4.78
CA PHE A 293 -1.80 10.48 -4.55
C PHE A 293 -1.65 11.57 -3.51
N THR A 294 -0.49 11.76 -2.87
CA THR A 294 -0.30 12.85 -1.89
C THR A 294 1.01 13.60 -2.07
N GLY A 295 1.98 13.03 -2.80
CA GLY A 295 3.32 13.57 -2.93
C GLY A 295 4.17 13.40 -1.66
N ASN A 296 3.64 12.76 -0.62
CA ASN A 296 4.34 12.50 0.63
C ASN A 296 4.83 11.07 0.68
N ASN A 297 6.04 10.88 1.19
CA ASN A 297 6.63 9.55 1.37
C ASN A 297 6.05 8.85 2.61
N ILE A 298 5.75 9.64 3.64
CA ILE A 298 5.15 9.21 4.91
C ILE A 298 3.74 9.81 5.00
N PHE A 299 2.72 8.96 4.99
CA PHE A 299 1.32 9.32 5.14
C PHE A 299 0.67 8.47 6.24
N CYS A 300 0.90 8.87 7.50
CA CYS A 300 0.45 8.16 8.69
C CYS A 300 -0.46 9.06 9.53
N PRO A 301 -1.73 9.26 9.13
CA PRO A 301 -2.68 10.03 9.93
C PRO A 301 -2.86 9.37 11.30
N LYS A 302 -3.12 10.15 12.35
CA LYS A 302 -3.46 9.60 13.66
C LYS A 302 -4.66 8.66 13.54
N GLU A 303 -4.57 7.47 14.11
CA GLU A 303 -5.58 6.41 13.95
C GLU A 303 -6.97 6.91 14.41
N HIS A 304 -7.05 7.60 15.55
CA HIS A 304 -8.31 8.12 16.09
C HIS A 304 -8.98 9.16 15.15
N ILE A 305 -8.18 10.01 14.48
CA ILE A 305 -8.68 10.96 13.48
C ILE A 305 -9.14 10.21 12.23
N CYS A 306 -8.38 9.20 11.79
CA CYS A 306 -8.74 8.35 10.67
C CYS A 306 -10.11 7.67 10.88
N PHE A 307 -10.30 7.01 12.00
CA PHE A 307 -11.57 6.36 12.35
C PHE A 307 -12.71 7.36 12.52
N CYS A 308 -12.47 8.50 13.19
CA CYS A 308 -13.53 9.45 13.49
C CYS A 308 -14.03 10.17 12.24
N ASP A 309 -13.15 10.92 11.58
CA ASP A 309 -13.56 11.77 10.45
C ASP A 309 -13.75 10.95 9.16
N GLY A 310 -13.18 9.73 9.10
CA GLY A 310 -13.20 8.88 7.91
C GLY A 310 -14.30 7.83 7.95
N PHE A 311 -14.60 7.27 9.12
CA PHE A 311 -15.60 6.20 9.26
C PHE A 311 -16.68 6.52 10.30
N GLY A 312 -16.71 7.74 10.85
CA GLY A 312 -17.68 8.12 11.88
C GLY A 312 -17.56 7.26 13.14
N VAL A 313 -16.34 6.88 13.54
CA VAL A 313 -16.07 6.18 14.79
C VAL A 313 -15.17 7.05 15.66
N CYS A 314 -15.78 7.89 16.48
CA CYS A 314 -15.11 8.95 17.23
C CYS A 314 -14.93 8.55 18.68
N PHE A 315 -13.70 8.36 19.14
CA PHE A 315 -13.43 7.94 20.51
C PHE A 315 -13.46 9.11 21.50
N GLY A 316 -13.47 10.35 21.01
CA GLY A 316 -13.49 11.55 21.84
C GLY A 316 -12.10 12.14 22.07
N GLY A 317 -11.12 11.76 21.26
CA GLY A 317 -9.74 12.20 21.38
C GLY A 317 -8.74 11.05 21.46
N GLU A 318 -7.47 11.43 21.38
CA GLU A 318 -6.33 10.51 21.37
C GLU A 318 -6.24 9.68 22.66
N LYS A 319 -6.48 10.29 23.83
CA LYS A 319 -6.38 9.60 25.13
C LYS A 319 -7.47 8.52 25.30
N GLU A 320 -8.69 8.83 24.90
CA GLU A 320 -9.83 7.92 24.94
C GLU A 320 -9.63 6.76 23.96
N TYR A 321 -9.08 7.05 22.78
CA TYR A 321 -8.69 6.02 21.82
C TYR A 321 -7.57 5.11 22.36
N GLU A 322 -6.50 5.67 22.95
CA GLU A 322 -5.44 4.89 23.59
C GLU A 322 -5.98 3.99 24.72
N ALA A 323 -6.92 4.49 25.52
CA ALA A 323 -7.58 3.70 26.55
C ALA A 323 -8.39 2.54 25.97
N PHE A 324 -9.10 2.78 24.87
CA PHE A 324 -9.80 1.73 24.12
C PHE A 324 -8.82 0.68 23.55
N VAL A 325 -7.74 1.11 22.91
CA VAL A 325 -6.73 0.22 22.33
C VAL A 325 -6.13 -0.71 23.38
N LYS A 326 -5.88 -0.24 24.61
CA LYS A 326 -5.38 -1.09 25.70
C LYS A 326 -6.32 -2.25 26.01
N VAL A 327 -7.61 -1.98 26.18
CA VAL A 327 -8.61 -3.01 26.51
C VAL A 327 -8.84 -3.94 25.31
N LYS A 328 -8.83 -3.38 24.08
CA LYS A 328 -8.95 -4.14 22.83
C LYS A 328 -7.79 -5.11 22.64
N ASN A 329 -6.56 -4.66 22.88
CA ASN A 329 -5.38 -5.51 22.77
C ASN A 329 -5.35 -6.56 23.87
N GLU A 330 -5.75 -6.22 25.11
CA GLU A 330 -5.90 -7.21 26.17
C GLU A 330 -6.87 -8.34 25.76
N LEU A 331 -8.02 -7.98 25.18
CA LEU A 331 -8.96 -8.97 24.62
C LEU A 331 -8.32 -9.84 23.53
N HIS A 332 -7.65 -9.20 22.57
CA HIS A 332 -6.99 -9.90 21.47
C HIS A 332 -5.92 -10.88 21.98
N ASP A 333 -5.10 -10.46 22.94
CA ASP A 333 -4.07 -11.30 23.55
C ASP A 333 -4.70 -12.51 24.27
N ARG A 334 -5.84 -12.34 24.96
CA ARG A 334 -6.54 -13.46 25.60
C ARG A 334 -7.13 -14.43 24.58
N GLU A 335 -7.68 -13.92 23.47
CA GLU A 335 -8.21 -14.73 22.37
C GLU A 335 -7.10 -15.54 21.69
N HIS A 336 -5.95 -14.90 21.45
CA HIS A 336 -4.75 -15.54 20.92
C HIS A 336 -4.23 -16.63 21.84
N ASP A 337 -4.06 -16.34 23.14
CA ASP A 337 -3.56 -17.31 24.12
C ASP A 337 -4.50 -18.51 24.26
N LEU A 338 -5.82 -18.30 24.20
CA LEU A 338 -6.78 -19.40 24.17
C LEU A 338 -6.63 -20.26 22.91
N HIS A 339 -6.49 -19.62 21.75
CA HIS A 339 -6.30 -20.34 20.49
C HIS A 339 -5.00 -21.16 20.49
N GLU A 340 -3.87 -20.58 20.93
CA GLU A 340 -2.61 -21.31 21.06
C GLU A 340 -2.72 -22.50 22.03
N TRP A 341 -3.40 -22.30 23.16
CA TRP A 341 -3.64 -23.36 24.13
C TRP A 341 -4.44 -24.52 23.50
N GLU A 342 -5.49 -24.20 22.75
CA GLU A 342 -6.34 -25.17 22.06
C GLU A 342 -5.58 -25.94 20.97
N GLU A 343 -4.77 -25.25 20.17
CA GLU A 343 -3.93 -25.88 19.14
C GLU A 343 -2.88 -26.81 19.74
N LYS A 344 -2.20 -26.41 20.83
CA LYS A 344 -1.25 -27.29 21.54
C LYS A 344 -1.93 -28.55 22.07
N LYS A 345 -3.11 -28.39 22.68
CA LYS A 345 -3.88 -29.53 23.19
C LYS A 345 -4.28 -30.48 22.06
N LYS A 346 -4.81 -29.92 20.96
CA LYS A 346 -5.22 -30.68 19.79
C LYS A 346 -4.06 -31.44 19.16
N ALA A 347 -2.89 -30.81 18.99
CA ALA A 347 -1.70 -31.47 18.45
C ALA A 347 -1.26 -32.68 19.30
N ILE A 348 -1.35 -32.57 20.63
CA ILE A 348 -1.05 -33.69 21.55
C ILE A 348 -2.09 -34.81 21.43
N GLU A 349 -3.37 -34.47 21.31
CA GLU A 349 -4.46 -35.44 21.13
C GLU A 349 -4.31 -36.18 19.80
N GLU A 350 -4.08 -35.47 18.69
CA GLU A 350 -3.85 -36.06 17.36
C GLU A 350 -2.63 -36.98 17.34
N ALA A 351 -1.49 -36.56 17.92
CA ALA A 351 -0.29 -37.40 17.99
C ALA A 351 -0.54 -38.69 18.79
N LYS A 352 -1.36 -38.64 19.85
CA LYS A 352 -1.74 -39.83 20.62
C LYS A 352 -2.68 -40.75 19.84
N GLU A 353 -3.66 -40.19 19.13
CA GLU A 353 -4.62 -40.95 18.32
C GLU A 353 -3.95 -41.67 17.15
N GLU A 354 -2.95 -41.05 16.53
CA GLU A 354 -2.16 -41.63 15.43
C GLU A 354 -1.07 -42.61 15.92
N GLY A 355 -0.97 -42.86 17.22
CA GLY A 355 0.03 -43.74 17.81
C GLY A 355 1.46 -43.17 17.81
N ARG A 356 1.63 -41.87 17.54
CA ARG A 356 2.91 -41.12 17.59
C ARG A 356 3.23 -40.68 19.03
N PHE A 357 3.30 -41.64 19.95
CA PHE A 357 3.43 -41.37 21.39
C PHE A 357 4.75 -40.67 21.79
N GLU A 358 5.86 -40.96 21.10
CA GLU A 358 7.15 -40.31 21.37
C GLU A 358 7.12 -38.83 21.00
N GLU A 359 6.44 -38.47 19.91
CA GLU A 359 6.24 -37.09 19.49
C GLU A 359 5.31 -36.35 20.45
N ALA A 360 4.20 -36.99 20.86
CA ALA A 360 3.27 -36.42 21.82
C ALA A 360 3.92 -36.08 23.18
N GLN A 361 4.99 -36.78 23.58
CA GLN A 361 5.75 -36.50 24.81
C GLN A 361 6.73 -35.32 24.65
N GLN A 362 7.12 -34.99 23.43
CA GLN A 362 8.02 -33.88 23.12
C GLN A 362 7.29 -32.55 22.89
N LEU A 363 5.98 -32.60 22.61
CA LEU A 363 5.14 -31.42 22.48
C LEU A 363 4.97 -30.70 23.82
N ASP A 364 4.90 -29.37 23.75
CA ASP A 364 4.68 -28.50 24.91
C ASP A 364 3.26 -28.70 25.46
N VAL A 365 3.17 -29.17 26.70
CA VAL A 365 1.89 -29.46 27.35
C VAL A 365 1.29 -28.16 27.87
N PRO A 366 0.12 -27.73 27.37
CA PRO A 366 -0.48 -26.49 27.82
C PRO A 366 -0.92 -26.61 29.29
N GLU A 367 -0.74 -25.52 30.06
CA GLU A 367 -1.05 -25.50 31.49
C GLU A 367 -2.54 -25.81 31.75
N PRO A 368 -2.87 -26.83 32.56
CA PRO A 368 -4.25 -27.18 32.85
C PRO A 368 -5.02 -26.05 33.54
N GLY A 369 -6.21 -25.72 33.03
CA GLY A 369 -7.10 -24.70 33.60
C GLY A 369 -6.86 -23.29 33.09
N LYS A 370 -5.81 -23.05 32.29
CA LYS A 370 -5.57 -21.76 31.63
C LYS A 370 -6.62 -21.42 30.56
N ASP A 371 -7.16 -22.43 29.88
CA ASP A 371 -8.27 -22.27 28.95
C ASP A 371 -9.50 -21.62 29.60
N GLU A 372 -9.89 -22.09 30.78
CA GLU A 372 -11.02 -21.54 31.53
C GLU A 372 -10.74 -20.12 32.07
N GLU A 373 -9.49 -19.83 32.44
CA GLU A 373 -9.04 -18.48 32.79
C GLU A 373 -9.18 -17.53 31.59
N PHE A 374 -8.65 -17.91 30.42
CA PHE A 374 -8.72 -17.11 29.21
C PHE A 374 -10.17 -16.90 28.75
N LYS A 375 -11.01 -17.94 28.76
CA LYS A 375 -12.44 -17.81 28.44
C LYS A 375 -13.14 -16.80 29.35
N LYS A 376 -12.90 -16.86 30.67
CA LYS A 376 -13.47 -15.89 31.61
C LYS A 376 -13.04 -14.45 31.32
N GLU A 377 -11.77 -14.26 31.00
CA GLU A 377 -11.25 -12.94 30.66
C GLU A 377 -11.82 -12.41 29.35
N ILE A 378 -11.95 -13.26 28.32
CA ILE A 378 -12.63 -12.93 27.06
C ILE A 378 -14.09 -12.55 27.31
N GLU A 379 -14.82 -13.34 28.11
CA GLU A 379 -16.21 -13.04 28.48
C GLU A 379 -16.35 -11.70 29.23
N ARG A 380 -15.34 -11.33 30.03
CA ARG A 380 -15.28 -10.04 30.73
C ARG A 380 -14.98 -8.88 29.78
N LEU A 381 -13.99 -9.03 28.90
CA LEU A 381 -13.44 -7.93 28.08
C LEU A 381 -14.28 -7.66 26.83
N ARG A 382 -14.76 -8.69 26.15
CA ARG A 382 -15.53 -8.58 24.90
C ARG A 382 -16.73 -7.63 24.97
N PRO A 383 -17.62 -7.68 25.98
CA PRO A 383 -18.74 -6.74 26.07
C PRO A 383 -18.27 -5.30 26.31
N ILE A 384 -17.13 -5.09 26.98
CA ILE A 384 -16.55 -3.76 27.20
C ILE A 384 -16.06 -3.17 25.87
N VAL A 385 -15.27 -3.93 25.11
CA VAL A 385 -14.76 -3.52 23.79
C VAL A 385 -15.91 -3.20 22.85
N ASN A 386 -16.92 -4.07 22.78
CA ASN A 386 -18.10 -3.86 21.93
C ASN A 386 -18.86 -2.60 22.33
N LYS A 387 -19.08 -2.37 23.63
CA LYS A 387 -19.74 -1.16 24.12
C LYS A 387 -18.98 0.11 23.73
N LEU A 388 -17.65 0.13 23.88
CA LEU A 388 -16.82 1.28 23.53
C LEU A 388 -16.88 1.57 22.01
N LYS A 389 -16.84 0.53 21.17
CA LYS A 389 -17.01 0.68 19.71
C LYS A 389 -18.37 1.28 19.36
N ASP A 390 -19.45 0.80 19.99
CA ASP A 390 -20.79 1.30 19.74
C ASP A 390 -21.00 2.74 20.22
N GLU A 391 -20.43 3.11 21.36
CA GLU A 391 -20.42 4.49 21.85
C GLU A 391 -19.63 5.41 20.91
N ALA A 392 -18.48 4.96 20.40
CA ALA A 392 -17.68 5.72 19.44
C ALA A 392 -18.41 5.91 18.10
N ARG A 393 -19.10 4.88 17.60
CA ARG A 393 -19.97 4.97 16.41
C ARG A 393 -21.11 5.97 16.62
N LYS A 394 -21.79 5.91 17.77
CA LYS A 394 -22.88 6.86 18.11
C LYS A 394 -22.36 8.29 18.18
N ARG A 395 -21.19 8.51 18.76
CA ARG A 395 -20.55 9.83 18.83
C ARG A 395 -20.20 10.37 17.44
N GLY A 396 -19.69 9.52 16.57
CA GLY A 396 -19.28 9.89 15.20
C GLY A 396 -20.41 10.06 14.20
N ASN A 397 -21.66 9.72 14.57
CA ASN A 397 -22.84 10.08 13.78
C ASN A 397 -23.15 11.59 13.85
N ASP A 398 -22.55 12.33 14.78
CA ASP A 398 -22.61 13.80 14.78
C ASP A 398 -21.40 14.37 14.01
N PRO A 399 -21.61 15.05 12.87
CA PRO A 399 -20.53 15.66 12.12
C PRO A 399 -19.69 16.68 12.88
N LYS A 400 -20.27 17.35 13.89
CA LYS A 400 -19.53 18.32 14.70
C LYS A 400 -18.46 17.63 15.51
N ASN A 401 -18.73 16.42 16.01
CA ASN A 401 -17.73 15.61 16.72
C ASN A 401 -16.61 15.16 15.77
N ARG A 402 -16.96 14.78 14.53
CA ARG A 402 -15.97 14.45 13.49
C ARG A 402 -15.04 15.62 13.20
N ALA A 403 -15.62 16.80 13.00
CA ALA A 403 -14.87 18.03 12.77
C ALA A 403 -13.95 18.38 13.96
N MET A 404 -14.50 18.37 15.16
CA MET A 404 -13.77 18.67 16.38
C MET A 404 -12.58 17.72 16.60
N GLU A 405 -12.77 16.42 16.42
CA GLU A 405 -11.71 15.42 16.61
C GLU A 405 -10.63 15.50 15.53
N ALA A 406 -10.98 15.91 14.30
CA ALA A 406 -10.04 16.22 13.24
C ALA A 406 -9.37 17.61 13.37
N GLY A 407 -9.74 18.41 14.38
CA GLY A 407 -9.18 19.75 14.60
C GLY A 407 -9.61 20.77 13.55
N ARG A 408 -10.75 20.56 12.88
CA ARG A 408 -11.31 21.44 11.86
C ARG A 408 -12.55 22.17 12.39
N GLU A 409 -12.79 23.38 11.87
CA GLU A 409 -14.07 24.07 12.09
C GLU A 409 -15.19 23.29 11.36
N TRP A 410 -16.37 23.23 11.97
CA TRP A 410 -17.53 22.62 11.34
C TRP A 410 -18.35 23.69 10.63
N HIS A 411 -18.63 23.48 9.36
CA HIS A 411 -19.54 24.31 8.58
C HIS A 411 -20.82 23.55 8.21
N GLU A 412 -21.90 24.28 7.95
CA GLU A 412 -23.14 23.66 7.46
C GLU A 412 -22.88 22.99 6.11
N GLY A 413 -23.06 21.66 6.04
CA GLY A 413 -22.67 20.85 4.88
C GLY A 413 -21.44 19.98 5.11
N ASP A 414 -20.67 20.21 6.18
CA ASP A 414 -19.60 19.31 6.61
C ASP A 414 -20.19 18.05 7.23
N ASP A 415 -20.33 17.03 6.39
CA ASP A 415 -20.60 15.61 6.62
C ASP A 415 -21.96 15.29 7.28
N TYR A 416 -22.65 14.27 6.76
CA TYR A 416 -23.95 13.78 7.28
C TYR A 416 -23.79 12.60 8.24
#